data_AF-A0A924TWC8-F1
#
_entry.id   AF-A0A924TWC8-F1
#
_cell.length_a   1.000
_cell.length_b   1.000
_cell.length_c   1.000
_cell.angle_alpha   90.00
_cell.angle_beta   90.00
_cell.angle_gamma   90.00
#
_symmetry.space_group_name_H-M   'P 1'
#
loop_
_entity.id
_entity.type
_entity.pdbx_description
1 polymer ?
#
loop_
_entity_poly.entity_id
_entity_poly.type
_entity_poly.pdbx_seq_one_letter_code
_entity_poly.pdbx_strand_id
1 'polypeptide(L)'
;MATPPLPAFPASRPRRLRRDAFSREMVREHRLHPSDLILPVFVQDGHDQAQDVASMPGVQRLSIDRLLPLAEQCVELGVPVIALFPVIDGKLKAADGIAATDPD
;
A
#
# COMPACT_ATOMS: atom_id res chain seq x y z
N MET A 1 31.08 2.69 -18.17
CA MET A 1 32.13 3.58 -17.61
C MET A 1 32.17 3.36 -16.10
N ALA A 2 33.35 3.09 -15.53
CA ALA A 2 33.49 2.96 -14.08
C ALA A 2 33.53 4.36 -13.44
N THR A 3 32.73 4.59 -12.40
CA THR A 3 32.76 5.82 -11.62
C THR A 3 34.14 5.95 -10.95
N PRO A 4 34.85 7.08 -11.13
CA PRO A 4 36.17 7.24 -10.52
C PRO A 4 36.07 7.20 -8.99
N PRO A 5 37.09 6.67 -8.29
CA PRO A 5 37.07 6.61 -6.84
C PRO A 5 37.08 8.02 -6.24
N LEU A 6 36.27 8.23 -5.20
CA LEU A 6 36.27 9.48 -4.45
C LEU A 6 37.66 9.72 -3.81
N PRO A 7 38.14 10.97 -3.73
CA PRO A 7 39.43 11.27 -3.13
C PRO A 7 39.48 10.83 -1.66
N ALA A 8 40.67 10.50 -1.15
CA ALA A 8 40.82 10.04 0.23
C ALA A 8 40.40 11.11 1.26
N PHE A 9 40.10 10.69 2.49
CA PHE A 9 39.96 11.61 3.61
C PHE A 9 41.27 12.38 3.82
N PRO A 10 41.26 13.71 4.07
CA PRO A 10 40.11 14.55 4.41
C PRO A 10 39.43 15.26 3.22
N ALA A 11 39.89 15.02 1.99
CA ALA A 11 39.40 15.71 0.79
C ALA A 11 37.97 15.28 0.42
N SER A 12 37.66 13.97 0.48
CA SER A 12 36.26 13.51 0.47
C SER A 12 35.75 13.30 1.89
N ARG A 13 34.58 13.87 2.19
CA ARG A 13 33.87 13.68 3.44
C ARG A 13 32.38 13.48 3.15
N PRO A 14 31.93 12.23 2.92
CA PRO A 14 30.53 11.93 2.59
C PRO A 14 29.53 12.45 3.63
N ARG A 15 29.97 12.63 4.88
CA ARG A 15 29.15 13.23 5.95
C ARG A 15 28.76 14.68 5.69
N ARG A 16 29.44 15.42 4.81
CA ARG A 16 29.07 16.81 4.44
C ARG A 16 27.66 16.86 3.85
N LEU A 17 27.33 15.93 2.94
CA LEU A 17 25.99 15.84 2.34
C LEU A 17 24.90 15.45 3.34
N ARG A 18 25.28 14.84 4.47
CA ARG A 18 24.37 14.39 5.53
C ARG A 18 24.19 15.40 6.65
N ARG A 19 24.91 16.54 6.62
CA ARG A 19 24.97 17.50 7.73
C ARG A 19 23.61 18.18 7.96
N ASP A 20 23.04 18.74 6.91
CA ASP A 20 21.86 19.60 7.00
C ASP A 20 20.66 18.95 6.33
N ALA A 21 19.44 19.34 6.75
CA ALA A 21 18.21 18.80 6.17
C ALA A 21 18.11 19.13 4.66
N PHE A 22 18.44 20.36 4.28
CA PHE A 22 18.38 20.79 2.88
C PHE A 22 19.36 20.01 1.98
N SER A 23 20.57 19.73 2.47
CA SER A 23 21.58 19.02 1.68
C SER A 23 21.17 17.57 1.47
N ARG A 24 20.60 16.92 2.50
CA ARG A 24 20.04 15.57 2.38
C ARG A 24 18.86 15.53 1.40
N GLU A 25 18.01 16.55 1.43
CA GLU A 25 16.85 16.62 0.56
C GLU A 25 17.22 16.86 -0.91
N MET A 26 18.26 17.66 -1.16
CA MET A 26 18.80 17.95 -2.49
C MET A 26 19.45 16.71 -3.14
N VAL A 27 20.12 15.86 -2.36
CA VAL A 27 20.83 14.67 -2.90
C VAL A 27 20.04 13.37 -2.74
N ARG A 28 18.78 13.42 -2.29
CA ARG A 28 17.95 12.24 -2.09
C ARG A 28 17.63 11.58 -3.43
N GLU A 29 18.00 10.32 -3.59
CA GLU A 29 17.84 9.57 -4.84
C GLU A 29 16.41 9.08 -5.07
N HIS A 30 15.69 8.72 -4.00
CA HIS A 30 14.36 8.12 -4.09
C HIS A 30 13.35 8.87 -3.23
N ARG A 31 12.13 9.02 -3.74
CA ARG A 31 10.98 9.60 -3.03
C ARG A 31 9.80 8.66 -3.19
N LEU A 32 8.99 8.55 -2.14
CA LEU A 32 7.72 7.84 -2.19
C LEU A 32 6.62 8.88 -2.40
N HIS A 33 5.71 8.62 -3.33
CA HIS A 33 4.53 9.43 -3.61
C HIS A 33 3.27 8.57 -3.43
N PRO A 34 2.10 9.13 -3.07
CA PRO A 34 0.85 8.36 -2.97
C PRO A 34 0.50 7.56 -4.24
N SER A 35 0.92 8.04 -5.41
CA SER A 35 0.77 7.33 -6.70
C SER A 35 1.50 5.99 -6.76
N ASP A 36 2.47 5.75 -5.87
CA ASP A 36 3.25 4.53 -5.82
C ASP A 36 2.58 3.46 -4.94
N LEU A 37 1.45 3.79 -4.31
CA LEU A 37 0.77 2.94 -3.34
C LEU A 37 -0.40 2.16 -3.96
N ILE A 38 -0.59 0.94 -3.48
CA ILE A 38 -1.76 0.10 -3.76
C ILE A 38 -2.37 -0.29 -2.41
N LEU A 39 -3.67 -0.05 -2.22
CA LEU A 39 -4.38 -0.41 -0.99
C LEU A 39 -5.10 -1.76 -1.14
N PRO A 40 -4.60 -2.85 -0.52
CA PRO A 40 -5.35 -4.09 -0.42
C PRO A 40 -6.50 -3.95 0.58
N VAL A 41 -7.70 -4.37 0.20
CA VAL A 41 -8.90 -4.36 1.04
C VAL A 41 -9.57 -5.71 1.06
N PHE A 42 -10.12 -6.09 2.21
CA PHE A 42 -10.91 -7.32 2.37
C PHE A 42 -12.39 -6.99 2.28
N VAL A 43 -13.08 -7.60 1.31
CA VAL A 43 -14.51 -7.37 1.07
C VAL A 43 -15.30 -8.57 1.57
N GLN A 44 -16.38 -8.35 2.30
CA GLN A 44 -17.27 -9.42 2.77
C GLN A 44 -18.72 -9.11 2.41
N ASP A 45 -19.54 -10.16 2.33
CA ASP A 45 -20.95 -10.01 2.04
C ASP A 45 -21.73 -9.34 3.18
N GLY A 46 -22.91 -8.85 2.82
CA GLY A 46 -23.84 -8.21 3.72
C GLY A 46 -23.91 -6.70 3.52
N HIS A 47 -24.61 -6.04 4.44
CA HIS A 47 -24.83 -4.60 4.43
C HIS A 47 -24.42 -4.01 5.76
N ASP A 48 -23.76 -2.85 5.72
CA ASP A 48 -23.32 -2.12 6.89
C ASP A 48 -22.44 -2.98 7.84
N GLN A 49 -21.56 -3.77 7.24
CA GLN A 49 -20.64 -4.65 7.96
C GLN A 49 -19.22 -4.09 7.95
N ALA A 50 -18.59 -4.11 9.13
CA ALA A 50 -17.17 -3.89 9.33
C ALA A 50 -16.66 -4.84 10.44
N GLN A 51 -15.70 -5.70 10.11
CA GLN A 51 -15.15 -6.68 11.05
C GLN A 51 -13.63 -6.52 11.18
N ASP A 52 -13.15 -6.33 12.40
CA ASP A 52 -11.71 -6.26 12.67
C ASP A 52 -11.01 -7.60 12.39
N VAL A 53 -9.84 -7.53 11.76
CA VAL A 53 -8.97 -8.68 11.58
C VAL A 53 -8.01 -8.75 12.78
N ALA A 54 -8.25 -9.66 13.71
CA ALA A 54 -7.50 -9.73 14.98
C ALA A 54 -5.97 -9.82 14.82
N SER A 55 -5.47 -10.50 13.78
CA SER A 55 -4.04 -10.61 13.49
C SER A 55 -3.45 -9.40 12.77
N MET A 56 -4.28 -8.46 12.31
CA MET A 56 -3.89 -7.27 11.54
C MET A 56 -4.55 -6.02 12.17
N PRO A 57 -4.00 -5.49 13.27
CA PRO A 57 -4.56 -4.31 13.93
C PRO A 57 -4.69 -3.12 12.98
N GLY A 58 -5.85 -2.49 12.97
CA GLY A 58 -6.18 -1.37 12.07
C GLY A 58 -6.69 -1.79 10.68
N VAL A 59 -6.80 -3.09 10.41
CA VAL A 59 -7.37 -3.63 9.16
C VAL A 59 -8.72 -4.27 9.42
N GLN A 60 -9.69 -3.92 8.57
CA GLN A 60 -11.07 -4.40 8.65
C GLN A 60 -11.49 -5.11 7.37
N ARG A 61 -12.41 -6.06 7.51
CA ARG A 61 -13.21 -6.61 6.41
C ARG A 61 -14.45 -5.75 6.29
N LEU A 62 -14.70 -5.21 5.11
CA LEU A 62 -15.78 -4.27 4.86
C LEU A 62 -16.80 -4.86 3.92
N SER A 63 -18.07 -4.55 4.17
CA SER A 63 -19.12 -4.66 3.15
C SER A 63 -18.89 -3.66 2.01
N ILE A 64 -19.45 -3.94 0.84
CA ILE A 64 -19.28 -3.09 -0.36
C ILE A 64 -19.72 -1.65 -0.09
N ASP A 65 -20.83 -1.44 0.64
CA ASP A 65 -21.31 -0.09 0.97
C ASP A 65 -20.33 0.69 1.87
N ARG A 66 -19.66 0.01 2.81
CA ARG A 66 -18.63 0.61 3.67
C ARG A 66 -17.29 0.81 2.96
N LEU A 67 -17.03 0.06 1.89
CA LEU A 67 -15.83 0.24 1.06
C LEU A 67 -15.87 1.55 0.25
N LEU A 68 -17.05 2.00 -0.21
CA LEU A 68 -17.14 3.19 -1.07
C LEU A 68 -16.60 4.48 -0.42
N PRO A 69 -16.93 4.82 0.85
CA PRO A 69 -16.30 5.96 1.53
C PRO A 69 -14.79 5.82 1.70
N LEU A 70 -14.28 4.60 1.91
CA LEU A 70 -12.84 4.36 1.98
C LEU A 70 -12.17 4.61 0.61
N ALA A 71 -12.85 4.21 -0.48
CA ALA A 71 -12.37 4.47 -1.83
C ALA A 71 -12.33 5.96 -2.15
N GLU A 72 -13.33 6.74 -1.70
CA GLU A 72 -13.32 8.21 -1.81
C GLU A 72 -12.10 8.82 -1.10
N GLN A 73 -11.81 8.39 0.14
CA GLN A 73 -10.61 8.82 0.86
C GLN A 73 -9.32 8.47 0.11
N CYS A 74 -9.25 7.29 -0.53
CA CYS A 74 -8.09 6.91 -1.33
C CYS A 74 -7.86 7.87 -2.50
N VAL A 75 -8.93 8.28 -3.19
CA VAL A 75 -8.87 9.24 -4.28
C VAL A 75 -8.41 10.61 -3.77
N GLU A 76 -8.98 11.10 -2.65
CA GLU A 76 -8.57 12.37 -2.03
C GLU A 76 -7.08 12.38 -1.63
N LEU A 77 -6.58 11.25 -1.13
CA LEU A 77 -5.18 11.08 -0.72
C LEU A 77 -4.22 10.82 -1.90
N GLY A 78 -4.75 10.61 -3.12
CA GLY A 78 -3.96 10.35 -4.33
C GLY A 78 -3.46 8.91 -4.48
N VAL A 79 -4.09 7.94 -3.80
CA VAL A 79 -3.81 6.50 -3.96
C VAL A 79 -4.58 5.99 -5.18
N PRO A 80 -3.90 5.50 -6.23
CA PRO A 80 -4.53 5.26 -7.53
C PRO A 80 -5.23 3.90 -7.63
N VAL A 81 -4.89 2.93 -6.79
CA VAL A 81 -5.32 1.54 -6.96
C VAL A 81 -5.75 0.92 -5.63
N ILE A 82 -6.90 0.24 -5.67
CA ILE A 82 -7.39 -0.64 -4.62
C ILE A 82 -7.35 -2.09 -5.14
N ALA A 83 -6.76 -3.00 -4.37
CA ALA A 83 -6.74 -4.43 -4.66
C ALA A 83 -7.79 -5.16 -3.81
N LEU A 84 -8.77 -5.78 -4.47
CA LEU A 84 -9.91 -6.42 -3.79
C LEU A 84 -9.60 -7.88 -3.44
N PHE A 85 -9.89 -8.26 -2.19
CA PHE A 85 -9.79 -9.63 -1.71
C PHE A 85 -11.13 -10.06 -1.07
N PRO A 86 -11.98 -10.82 -1.77
CA PRO A 86 -13.26 -11.26 -1.23
C PRO A 86 -13.08 -12.30 -0.12
N VAL A 87 -13.86 -12.16 0.94
CA VAL A 87 -13.97 -13.08 2.08
C VAL A 87 -15.25 -13.87 1.92
N ILE A 88 -15.16 -14.96 1.18
CA ILE A 88 -16.29 -15.86 0.90
C ILE A 88 -16.65 -16.73 2.12
N ASP A 89 -17.96 -16.97 2.32
CA ASP A 89 -18.45 -17.94 3.32
C ASP A 89 -17.83 -19.31 3.03
N GLY A 90 -17.43 -20.02 4.10
CA GLY A 90 -16.90 -21.37 4.01
C GLY A 90 -17.83 -22.35 3.28
N LYS A 91 -19.14 -22.13 3.30
CA LYS A 91 -20.12 -22.96 2.58
C LYS A 91 -20.04 -22.86 1.06
N LEU A 92 -19.52 -21.74 0.54
CA LEU A 92 -19.36 -21.50 -0.90
C LEU A 92 -18.03 -22.06 -1.42
N LYS A 93 -17.16 -22.56 -0.53
CA LYS A 93 -15.87 -23.13 -0.92
C LYS A 93 -16.06 -24.54 -1.44
N ALA A 94 -15.74 -24.72 -2.71
CA ALA A 94 -15.68 -26.02 -3.37
C ALA A 94 -14.24 -26.32 -3.82
N ALA A 95 -13.91 -27.61 -3.99
CA ALA A 95 -12.55 -28.04 -4.36
C ALA A 95 -12.11 -27.56 -5.75
N ASP A 96 -13.07 -27.31 -6.64
CA ASP A 96 -12.88 -26.76 -7.98
C ASP A 96 -12.82 -25.22 -8.00
N GLY A 97 -13.17 -24.55 -6.90
CA GLY A 97 -13.13 -23.10 -6.79
C GLY A 97 -14.19 -22.37 -7.60
N ILE A 98 -15.33 -23.00 -7.91
CA ILE A 98 -16.35 -22.47 -8.84
C ILE A 98 -16.82 -21.02 -8.51
N ALA A 99 -16.83 -20.64 -7.23
CA ALA A 99 -17.20 -19.29 -6.78
C ALA A 99 -16.30 -18.17 -7.34
N ALA A 100 -15.09 -18.47 -7.82
CA ALA A 100 -14.21 -17.47 -8.42
C ALA A 100 -14.71 -16.94 -9.78
N THR A 101 -15.64 -17.66 -10.41
CA THR A 101 -16.23 -17.30 -11.71
C THR A 101 -17.69 -16.88 -11.59
N ASP A 102 -18.20 -16.75 -10.36
CA ASP A 102 -19.55 -16.23 -10.11
C ASP A 102 -19.61 -14.76 -10.57
N PRO A 103 -20.55 -14.37 -11.46
CA PRO A 103 -20.69 -12.98 -11.86
C PRO A 103 -21.30 -12.08 -10.77
N ASP A 104 -21.92 -12.66 -9.74
CA ASP A 104 -22.55 -11.98 -8.61
C ASP A 104 -21.67 -12.03 -7.34
#